data_AF-A0A4R0I629-F1
#
_entry.id   AF-A0A4R0I629-F1
#
_cell.length_a   1.000
_cell.length_b   1.000
_cell.length_c   1.000
_cell.angle_alpha   90.00
_cell.angle_beta   90.00
_cell.angle_gamma   90.00
#
_symmetry.space_group_name_H-M   'P 1'
#
loop_
_entity.id
_entity.type
_entity.pdbx_description
1 polymer ?
#
loop_
_entity_poly.entity_id
_entity_poly.type
_entity_poly.pdbx_seq_one_letter_code
_entity_poly.pdbx_strand_id
1 'polypeptide(L)'
;MEVKDEKVVDRPLPADPDEKLREQAVEELRKRRDLAGHVLAYLTVNIFLMVIWYLTGAGFFWPAFPLFGWGIGLIFHAWDVFWPPPSEAAVQSAMERIVRRR
;
A
#
# COMPACT_ATOMS: atom_id res chain seq x y z
N MET A 1 -49.49 20.62 -8.92
CA MET A 1 -48.32 20.66 -9.82
C MET A 1 -47.11 20.58 -8.91
N GLU A 2 -46.62 19.36 -8.79
CA GLU A 2 -45.73 18.88 -7.74
C GLU A 2 -44.34 18.63 -8.35
N VAL A 3 -43.34 18.69 -7.48
CA VAL A 3 -41.96 18.20 -7.65
C VAL A 3 -41.14 18.83 -8.79
N LYS A 4 -40.39 19.89 -8.50
CA LYS A 4 -39.19 20.23 -9.29
C LYS A 4 -37.95 20.66 -8.50
N ASP A 5 -38.00 20.59 -7.17
CA ASP A 5 -36.88 21.05 -6.32
C ASP A 5 -35.98 19.91 -5.78
N GLU A 6 -36.27 18.65 -6.11
CA GLU A 6 -35.50 17.50 -5.59
C GLU A 6 -34.19 17.21 -6.36
N LYS A 7 -33.96 17.83 -7.53
CA LYS A 7 -32.77 17.56 -8.36
C LYS A 7 -31.64 18.58 -8.20
N VAL A 8 -31.79 19.53 -7.29
CA VAL A 8 -30.77 20.53 -7.00
C VAL A 8 -29.88 20.00 -5.88
N VAL A 9 -28.78 19.36 -6.32
CA VAL A 9 -27.52 19.24 -5.56
C VAL A 9 -27.45 18.06 -4.58
N ASP A 10 -27.60 16.85 -5.11
CA ASP A 10 -26.72 15.74 -4.72
C ASP A 10 -25.53 15.66 -5.70
N ARG A 11 -25.04 16.84 -6.09
CA ARG A 11 -23.82 16.97 -6.88
C ARG A 11 -22.70 16.76 -5.85
N PRO A 12 -21.80 15.77 -6.03
CA PRO A 12 -20.63 15.68 -5.18
C PRO A 12 -19.99 17.06 -5.18
N LEU A 13 -19.98 17.72 -4.02
CA LEU A 13 -19.22 18.96 -3.87
C LEU A 13 -17.81 18.61 -4.35
N PRO A 14 -17.19 19.42 -5.22
CA PRO A 14 -15.82 19.16 -5.64
C PRO A 14 -15.01 18.96 -4.38
N ALA A 15 -14.54 17.72 -4.14
CA ALA A 15 -13.94 17.35 -2.86
C ALA A 15 -12.90 18.41 -2.53
N ASP A 16 -13.09 19.04 -1.37
CA ASP A 16 -12.28 20.17 -0.92
C ASP A 16 -10.81 19.76 -1.10
N PRO A 17 -9.94 20.61 -1.68
CA PRO A 17 -8.51 20.32 -1.75
C PRO A 17 -7.96 19.74 -0.43
N ASP A 18 -8.45 20.23 0.71
CA ASP A 18 -8.08 19.76 2.04
C ASP A 18 -8.62 18.35 2.36
N GLU A 19 -9.78 17.97 1.82
CA GLU A 19 -10.38 16.65 1.98
C GLU A 19 -9.64 15.60 1.14
N LYS A 20 -9.28 15.92 -0.10
CA LYS A 20 -8.42 15.05 -0.93
C LYS A 20 -7.02 14.87 -0.33
N LEU A 21 -6.44 15.95 0.22
CA LEU A 21 -5.15 15.90 0.92
C LEU A 21 -5.22 15.03 2.18
N ARG A 22 -6.32 15.12 2.95
CA ARG A 22 -6.55 14.27 4.12
C ARG A 22 -6.72 12.81 3.73
N GLU A 23 -7.49 12.50 2.69
CA GLU A 23 -7.67 11.14 2.20
C GLU A 23 -6.33 10.52 1.77
N GLN A 24 -5.51 11.26 1.00
CA GLN A 24 -4.17 10.81 0.61
C GLN A 24 -3.27 10.57 1.83
N ALA A 25 -3.27 11.47 2.80
CA ALA A 25 -2.47 11.31 4.02
C ALA A 25 -2.91 10.08 4.84
N VAL A 26 -4.21 9.82 4.93
CA VAL A 26 -4.75 8.65 5.63
C VAL A 26 -4.42 7.36 4.86
N GLU A 27 -4.51 7.36 3.54
CA GLU A 27 -4.16 6.21 2.70
C GLU A 27 -2.69 5.83 2.84
N GLU A 28 -1.81 6.84 2.83
CA GLU A 28 -0.37 6.68 3.01
C GLU A 28 -0.03 6.06 4.38
N LEU A 29 -0.67 6.56 5.44
CA LEU A 29 -0.52 6.01 6.79
C LEU A 29 -1.05 4.57 6.90
N ARG A 30 -2.15 4.27 6.19
CA ARG A 30 -2.77 2.93 6.20
C ARG A 30 -1.88 1.90 5.49
N LYS A 31 -1.29 2.25 4.34
CA LYS A 31 -0.34 1.39 3.60
C LYS A 31 0.88 1.02 4.45
N ARG A 32 1.44 1.99 5.17
CA ARG A 32 2.57 1.74 6.09
C ARG A 32 2.21 0.77 7.22
N ARG A 33 0.99 0.89 7.77
CA ARG A 33 0.54 0.04 8.88
C ARG A 33 0.26 -1.40 8.45
N ASP A 34 -0.29 -1.58 7.25
CA ASP A 34 -0.55 -2.90 6.67
C ASP A 34 0.75 -3.66 6.35
N LEU A 35 1.75 -2.94 5.82
CA LEU A 35 3.10 -3.47 5.62
C LEU A 35 3.76 -3.89 6.94
N ALA A 36 3.67 -3.03 7.97
CA ALA A 36 4.23 -3.35 9.29
C ALA A 36 3.60 -4.60 9.90
N GLY A 37 2.28 -4.79 9.74
CA GLY A 37 1.57 -6.00 10.16
C GLY A 37 2.07 -7.25 9.45
N HIS A 38 2.22 -7.20 8.13
CA HIS A 38 2.76 -8.30 7.34
C HIS A 38 4.20 -8.65 7.68
N VAL A 39 5.06 -7.65 7.90
CA VAL A 39 6.46 -7.86 8.32
C VAL A 39 6.51 -8.50 9.71
N LEU A 40 5.71 -8.03 10.66
CA LEU A 40 5.67 -8.58 12.02
C LEU A 40 5.19 -10.04 12.02
N ALA A 41 4.12 -10.34 11.26
CA ALA A 41 3.62 -11.70 11.09
C ALA A 41 4.69 -12.60 10.45
N TYR A 42 5.35 -12.13 9.38
CA TYR A 42 6.41 -12.85 8.72
C TYR A 42 7.57 -13.18 9.67
N LEU A 43 8.06 -12.20 10.44
CA LEU A 43 9.13 -12.43 11.41
C LEU A 43 8.70 -13.41 12.50
N THR A 44 7.51 -13.24 13.06
CA THR A 44 6.98 -14.10 14.14
C THR A 44 6.88 -15.55 13.69
N VAL A 45 6.29 -15.80 12.52
CA VAL A 45 6.13 -17.16 11.97
C VAL A 45 7.48 -17.77 11.62
N ASN A 46 8.37 -17.05 10.95
CA ASN A 46 9.68 -17.59 10.57
C ASN A 46 10.56 -17.89 11.78
N ILE A 47 10.57 -17.03 12.81
CA ILE A 47 11.28 -17.30 14.07
C ILE A 47 10.71 -18.54 14.74
N PHE A 48 9.38 -18.68 14.80
CA PHE A 48 8.72 -19.84 15.38
C PHE A 48 9.10 -21.14 14.65
N LEU A 49 9.10 -21.12 13.30
CA LEU A 49 9.52 -22.26 12.49
C LEU A 49 11.01 -22.61 12.69
N MET A 50 11.88 -21.61 12.80
CA MET A 50 13.30 -21.83 13.11
C MET A 50 13.50 -22.44 14.49
N VAL A 51 12.74 -22.01 15.50
CA VAL A 51 12.77 -22.60 16.85
C VAL A 51 12.33 -24.06 16.81
N ILE A 52 11.23 -24.37 16.12
CA ILE A 52 10.77 -25.76 15.96
C ILE A 52 11.86 -26.60 15.29
N TRP A 53 12.43 -26.12 14.20
CA TRP A 53 13.50 -26.83 13.48
C TRP A 53 14.73 -27.09 14.35
N TYR A 54 15.16 -26.09 15.12
CA TYR A 54 16.29 -26.22 16.03
C TYR A 54 16.01 -27.28 17.12
N LEU A 55 14.79 -27.28 17.67
CA LEU A 55 14.38 -28.23 18.71
C LEU A 55 14.13 -29.65 18.19
N THR A 56 13.81 -29.83 16.90
CA THR A 56 13.56 -31.16 16.31
C THR A 56 14.81 -31.89 15.86
N GLY A 57 16.01 -31.39 16.18
CA GLY A 57 17.28 -32.08 15.91
C GLY A 57 17.91 -31.77 14.56
N ALA A 58 17.49 -30.67 13.93
CA ALA A 58 18.16 -29.92 12.87
C ALA A 58 18.94 -30.76 11.82
N GLY A 59 18.22 -31.64 11.13
CA GLY A 59 18.63 -32.22 9.84
C GLY A 59 18.50 -31.22 8.70
N PHE A 60 17.73 -31.53 7.65
CA PHE A 60 17.52 -30.63 6.52
C PHE A 60 16.79 -29.32 6.93
N PHE A 61 17.29 -28.16 6.47
CA PHE A 61 16.76 -26.84 6.81
C PHE A 61 15.50 -26.49 5.98
N TRP A 62 14.42 -27.19 6.28
CA TRP A 62 13.11 -26.95 5.65
C TRP A 62 12.49 -25.55 5.92
N PRO A 63 12.82 -24.79 7.00
CA PRO A 63 12.32 -23.42 7.17
C PRO A 63 12.72 -22.46 6.04
N ALA A 64 13.72 -22.81 5.21
CA ALA A 64 14.08 -22.02 4.04
C ALA A 64 12.91 -21.85 3.06
N PHE A 65 12.04 -22.84 2.87
CA PHE A 65 10.96 -22.74 1.90
C PHE A 65 9.96 -21.62 2.22
N PRO A 66 9.37 -21.54 3.44
CA PRO A 66 8.51 -20.41 3.79
C PRO A 66 9.27 -19.08 3.81
N LEU A 67 10.54 -19.07 4.22
CA LEU A 67 11.39 -17.86 4.20
C LEU A 67 11.53 -17.31 2.77
N PHE A 68 11.89 -18.14 1.79
CA PHE A 68 12.05 -17.69 0.41
C PHE A 68 10.71 -17.49 -0.30
N GLY A 69 9.76 -18.40 -0.13
CA GLY A 69 8.45 -18.34 -0.79
C GLY A 69 7.63 -17.13 -0.36
N TRP A 70 7.49 -16.89 0.95
CA TRP A 70 6.77 -15.72 1.45
C TRP A 70 7.64 -14.46 1.52
N GLY A 71 8.95 -14.59 1.73
CA GLY A 71 9.85 -13.44 1.81
C GLY A 71 9.90 -12.64 0.51
N ILE A 72 9.83 -13.32 -0.65
CA ILE A 72 9.76 -12.66 -1.96
C ILE A 72 8.47 -11.83 -2.08
N GLY A 73 7.32 -12.39 -1.70
CA GLY A 73 6.04 -11.66 -1.72
C GLY A 73 6.04 -10.43 -0.80
N LEU A 74 6.65 -10.55 0.38
CA LEU A 74 6.83 -9.44 1.31
C LEU A 74 7.73 -8.34 0.75
N ILE A 75 8.81 -8.69 0.06
CA ILE A 75 9.70 -7.73 -0.61
C ILE A 75 8.95 -6.96 -1.70
N PHE A 76 8.15 -7.64 -2.52
CA PHE A 76 7.34 -6.96 -3.53
C PHE A 76 6.32 -6.00 -2.91
N HIS A 77 5.70 -6.41 -1.81
CA HIS A 77 4.74 -5.55 -1.10
C HIS A 77 5.43 -4.34 -0.44
N ALA A 78 6.61 -4.54 0.14
CA ALA A 78 7.43 -3.45 0.65
C ALA A 78 7.87 -2.50 -0.47
N TRP A 79 8.27 -3.04 -1.63
CA TRP A 79 8.67 -2.25 -2.79
C TRP A 79 7.54 -1.34 -3.29
N ASP A 80 6.30 -1.82 -3.32
CA ASP A 80 5.13 -1.02 -3.72
C ASP A 80 4.86 0.15 -2.75
N VAL A 81 5.12 -0.05 -1.46
CA VAL A 81 4.98 1.00 -0.43
C VAL A 81 6.13 2.00 -0.45
N PHE A 82 7.36 1.56 -0.72
CA PHE A 82 8.53 2.43 -0.80
C PHE A 82 8.69 3.11 -2.17
N TRP A 83 8.08 2.56 -3.21
CA TRP A 83 8.10 3.08 -4.57
C TRP A 83 6.69 3.40 -5.09
N PRO A 84 5.93 4.27 -4.40
CA PRO A 84 4.61 4.65 -4.86
C PRO A 84 4.72 5.28 -6.26
N PRO A 85 3.78 4.97 -7.17
CA PRO A 85 3.75 5.60 -8.48
C PRO A 85 3.69 7.12 -8.33
N PRO A 86 4.37 7.88 -9.22
CA PRO A 86 4.44 9.33 -9.11
C PRO A 86 3.04 9.93 -9.02
N SER A 87 2.85 10.84 -8.06
CA SER A 87 1.54 11.46 -7.80
C SER A 87 0.96 12.08 -9.06
N GLU A 88 -0.35 12.07 -9.22
CA GLU A 88 -1.02 12.61 -10.42
C GLU A 88 -0.64 14.08 -10.68
N ALA A 89 -0.36 14.85 -9.63
CA ALA A 89 0.15 16.22 -9.74
C ALA A 89 1.58 16.29 -10.34
N ALA A 90 2.45 15.33 -10.00
CA ALA A 90 3.78 15.21 -10.61
C ALA A 90 3.68 14.77 -12.08
N VAL A 91 2.72 13.90 -12.42
CA VAL A 91 2.46 13.47 -13.79
C VAL A 91 1.89 14.62 -14.64
N GLN A 92 0.94 15.39 -14.11
CA GLN A 92 0.36 16.55 -14.80
C GLN A 92 1.38 17.68 -15.03
N SER A 93 2.19 18.01 -14.03
CA SER A 93 3.26 19.01 -14.19
C SER A 93 4.36 18.58 -15.15
N ALA A 94 4.67 17.28 -15.22
CA ALA A 94 5.56 16.72 -16.24
C ALA A 94 4.94 16.82 -17.65
N MET A 95 3.64 16.53 -17.78
CA MET A 95 2.92 16.62 -19.05
C MET A 95 2.83 18.07 -19.55
N GLU A 96 2.52 19.03 -18.68
CA GLU A 96 2.52 20.46 -19.01
C GLU A 96 3.89 20.95 -19.49
N ARG A 97 4.99 20.48 -18.87
CA ARG A 97 6.35 20.82 -19.31
C ARG A 97 6.67 20.32 -20.72
N ILE A 98 6.16 19.15 -21.10
CA ILE A 98 6.38 18.58 -22.44
C ILE A 98 5.55 19.33 -23.48
N VAL A 99 4.27 19.61 -23.17
CA VAL A 99 3.38 20.36 -24.06
C VAL A 99 3.89 21.79 -24.28
N ARG A 100 4.40 22.45 -23.24
CA ARG A 100 4.90 23.84 -23.34
C ARG A 100 6.25 23.95 -24.09
N ARG A 101 6.96 22.83 -24.32
CA ARG A 101 8.21 22.77 -25.10
C ARG A 101 7.98 22.42 -26.58
N ARG A 102 6.75 22.13 -26.99
CA ARG A 102 6.37 21.77 -28.36
C ARG A 102 5.61 22.89 -29.02
#